data_AF-A0A2V5Q1M2-F1
#
_entry.id   AF-A0A2V5Q1M2-F1
#
_cell.length_a   1.000
_cell.length_b   1.000
_cell.length_c   1.000
_cell.angle_alpha   90.00
_cell.angle_beta   90.00
_cell.angle_gamma   90.00
#
_symmetry.space_group_name_H-M   'P 1'
#
loop_
_entity.id
_entity.type
_entity.pdbx_description
1 polymer ?
#
loop_
_entity_poly.entity_id
_entity_poly.type
_entity_poly.pdbx_seq_one_letter_code
_entity_poly.pdbx_strand_id
1 'polypeptide(L)'
;MSQRDVPTVVDTAMEHPFQPYGLPHLTVIFLTIVLPFVLAAIVRYTKSSRVERAIIAVLSTVLIFNYIAYLIFVRSYGMVTWRQMLPLQLCDWGMVVVIIAMWTGNQRWFEVAYFWGIGGTLQAVLTPNLRFGFPDLRFISFFTSHSGIIIGVVFLMLIRRYRPYPMSIVRVFLWSEFYFVVTLIADQLTGFNYGFLLHKPEAFSILNFLSDSRPLYLLEMHGVALLFFLGLYAPFAIVDLVSKKELSQK
;
A
#
# COMPACT_ATOMS: atom_id res chain seq x y z
N MET A 1 13.63 45.53 6.30
CA MET A 1 13.10 44.29 6.90
C MET A 1 12.77 43.37 5.73
N SER A 2 13.73 42.53 5.34
CA SER A 2 13.64 41.73 4.10
C SER A 2 12.46 40.78 4.16
N GLN A 3 11.63 40.81 3.12
CA GLN A 3 10.70 39.73 2.78
C GLN A 3 11.50 38.42 2.87
N ARG A 4 11.11 37.53 3.80
CA ARG A 4 11.66 36.18 3.81
C ARG A 4 11.03 35.51 2.60
N ASP A 5 11.85 35.25 1.59
CA ASP A 5 11.50 34.33 0.52
C ASP A 5 11.19 32.99 1.20
N VAL A 6 9.90 32.68 1.34
CA VAL A 6 9.47 31.33 1.69
C VAL A 6 9.79 30.52 0.43
N PRO A 7 10.74 29.57 0.48
CA PRO A 7 11.08 28.79 -0.70
C PRO A 7 9.79 28.16 -1.22
N THR A 8 9.53 28.36 -2.51
CA THR A 8 8.32 27.81 -3.11
C THR A 8 8.45 26.28 -3.12
N VAL A 9 7.32 25.58 -3.18
CA VAL A 9 7.26 24.11 -3.26
C VAL A 9 8.10 23.56 -4.43
N VAL A 10 8.26 24.38 -5.48
CA VAL A 10 9.09 24.11 -6.66
C VAL A 10 10.59 24.18 -6.33
N ASP A 11 11.04 25.12 -5.50
CA ASP A 11 12.45 25.28 -5.13
C ASP A 11 12.96 24.05 -4.35
N THR A 12 12.17 23.54 -3.40
CA THR A 12 12.53 22.33 -2.64
C THR A 12 12.63 21.06 -3.49
N ALA A 13 11.87 20.97 -4.58
CA ALA A 13 11.92 19.85 -5.53
C ALA A 13 13.24 19.83 -6.32
N MET A 14 13.74 21.03 -6.66
CA MET A 14 14.94 21.21 -7.47
C MET A 14 16.22 21.00 -6.68
N GLU A 15 16.21 21.21 -5.35
CA GLU A 15 17.39 20.99 -4.51
C GLU A 15 17.68 19.49 -4.27
N HIS A 16 16.63 18.66 -4.13
CA HIS A 16 16.79 17.21 -3.89
C HIS A 16 15.77 16.37 -4.68
N PRO A 17 15.99 16.15 -5.99
CA PRO A 17 15.13 15.27 -6.78
C PRO A 17 15.23 13.82 -6.30
N PHE A 18 14.12 13.09 -6.39
CA PHE A 18 14.13 11.65 -6.10
C PHE A 18 15.06 10.91 -7.07
N GLN A 19 15.94 10.07 -6.51
CA GLN A 19 16.83 9.21 -7.28
C GLN A 19 16.41 7.75 -7.12
N PRO A 20 15.80 7.13 -8.15
CA PRO A 20 15.46 5.72 -8.13
C PRO A 20 16.69 4.87 -7.85
N TYR A 21 16.58 3.98 -6.86
CA TYR A 21 17.64 3.08 -6.41
C TYR A 21 18.91 3.79 -5.89
N GLY A 22 18.82 5.08 -5.56
CA GLY A 22 19.83 5.77 -4.76
C GLY A 22 19.87 5.24 -3.32
N LEU A 23 20.89 5.64 -2.56
CA LEU A 23 21.10 5.17 -1.19
C LEU A 23 19.85 5.29 -0.30
N PRO A 24 19.12 6.43 -0.25
CA PRO A 24 17.90 6.53 0.56
C PRO A 24 16.80 5.55 0.13
N HIS A 25 16.63 5.33 -1.18
CA HIS A 25 15.63 4.40 -1.70
C HIS A 25 15.98 2.95 -1.34
N LEU A 26 17.24 2.56 -1.54
CA LEU A 26 17.73 1.23 -1.17
C LEU A 26 17.63 0.98 0.33
N THR A 27 17.89 1.99 1.17
CA THR A 27 17.69 1.88 2.62
C THR A 27 16.23 1.61 2.95
N VAL A 28 15.28 2.32 2.32
CA VAL A 28 13.85 2.07 2.53
C VAL A 28 13.45 0.65 2.11
N ILE A 29 13.89 0.20 0.93
CA ILE A 29 13.61 -1.16 0.45
C ILE A 29 14.16 -2.20 1.44
N PHE A 30 15.41 -2.02 1.87
CA PHE A 30 16.05 -2.89 2.86
C PHE A 30 15.27 -2.93 4.18
N LEU A 31 14.89 -1.78 4.73
CA LEU A 31 14.11 -1.70 5.96
C LEU A 31 12.72 -2.34 5.82
N THR A 32 12.06 -2.14 4.68
CA THR A 32 10.75 -2.72 4.37
C THR A 32 10.82 -4.25 4.41
N ILE A 33 11.91 -4.83 3.89
CA ILE A 33 12.13 -6.28 3.90
C ILE A 33 12.50 -6.76 5.30
N VAL A 34 13.45 -6.12 5.98
CA VAL A 34 14.07 -6.65 7.21
C VAL A 34 13.22 -6.44 8.45
N LEU A 35 12.60 -5.26 8.60
CA LEU A 35 11.89 -4.88 9.82
C LEU A 35 10.77 -5.87 10.25
N PRO A 36 9.90 -6.41 9.37
CA PRO A 36 8.86 -7.33 9.83
C PRO A 36 9.44 -8.62 10.41
N PHE A 37 10.58 -9.11 9.90
CA PHE A 37 11.26 -10.28 10.46
C PHE A 37 11.90 -9.98 11.82
N VAL A 38 12.52 -8.81 11.98
CA VAL A 38 13.09 -8.38 13.26
C VAL A 38 11.98 -8.25 14.31
N LEU A 39 10.88 -7.56 13.99
CA LEU A 39 9.72 -7.43 14.87
C LEU A 39 9.13 -8.80 15.23
N ALA A 40 9.00 -9.70 14.24
CA ALA A 40 8.50 -11.04 14.49
C ALA A 40 9.46 -11.87 15.37
N ALA A 41 10.77 -11.75 15.17
CA ALA A 41 11.78 -12.42 15.99
C ALA A 41 11.71 -11.95 17.45
N ILE A 42 11.53 -10.65 17.69
CA ILE A 42 11.35 -10.08 19.04
C ILE A 42 10.13 -10.69 19.74
N VAL A 43 8.98 -10.77 19.06
CA VAL A 43 7.76 -11.39 19.63
C VAL A 43 7.98 -12.89 19.90
N ARG A 44 8.60 -13.61 18.98
CA ARG A 44 8.87 -15.05 19.12
C ARG A 44 9.87 -15.36 20.25
N TYR A 45 10.89 -14.52 20.40
CA TYR A 45 11.88 -14.65 21.47
C TYR A 45 11.28 -14.35 22.85
N THR A 46 10.52 -13.26 22.96
CA THR A 46 9.89 -12.85 24.23
C THR A 46 8.67 -13.69 24.59
N LYS A 47 8.03 -14.36 23.62
CA LYS A 47 6.76 -15.11 23.75
C LYS A 47 5.64 -14.30 24.44
N SER A 48 5.71 -12.98 24.35
CA SER A 48 4.86 -12.07 25.12
C SER A 48 3.77 -11.44 24.25
N SER A 49 2.51 -11.72 24.58
CA SER A 49 1.36 -11.07 23.94
C SER A 49 1.30 -9.57 24.20
N ARG A 50 1.99 -9.05 25.24
CA ARG A 50 2.12 -7.60 25.47
C ARG A 50 3.04 -6.96 24.43
N VAL A 51 4.14 -7.63 24.08
CA VAL A 51 5.09 -7.14 23.07
C VAL A 51 4.45 -7.14 21.68
N GLU A 52 3.70 -8.19 21.32
CA GLU A 52 2.92 -8.22 20.07
C GLU A 52 1.95 -7.03 19.99
N ARG A 53 1.15 -6.81 21.06
CA ARG A 53 0.20 -5.68 21.11
C ARG A 53 0.90 -4.33 21.05
N ALA A 54 2.04 -4.16 21.72
CA ALA A 54 2.82 -2.93 21.67
C ALA A 54 3.32 -2.64 20.25
N ILE A 55 3.84 -3.66 19.54
CA ILE A 55 4.27 -3.52 18.14
C ILE A 55 3.09 -3.13 17.24
N ILE A 56 1.95 -3.79 17.38
CA ILE A 56 0.73 -3.45 16.63
C ILE A 56 0.31 -2.00 16.91
N ALA A 57 0.33 -1.57 18.18
CA ALA A 57 -0.01 -0.22 18.56
C ALA A 57 0.96 0.82 17.98
N VAL A 58 2.26 0.53 17.99
CA VAL A 58 3.29 1.41 17.41
C VAL A 58 3.12 1.50 15.89
N LEU A 59 3.01 0.37 15.18
CA LEU A 59 2.81 0.37 13.72
C LEU A 59 1.54 1.14 13.33
N SER A 60 0.44 0.91 14.04
CA SER A 60 -0.83 1.61 13.79
C SER A 60 -0.71 3.11 14.07
N THR A 61 -0.08 3.49 15.18
CA THR A 61 0.14 4.89 15.54
C THR A 61 1.01 5.59 14.51
N VAL A 62 2.09 4.96 14.05
CA VAL A 62 2.99 5.51 13.02
C VAL A 62 2.23 5.74 11.72
N LEU A 63 1.42 4.78 11.26
CA LEU A 63 0.62 4.92 10.04
C LEU A 63 -0.40 6.06 10.14
N ILE A 64 -1.18 6.11 11.24
CA ILE A 64 -2.20 7.14 11.47
C ILE A 64 -1.55 8.51 11.60
N PHE A 65 -0.50 8.62 12.42
CA PHE A 65 0.20 9.88 12.62
C PHE A 65 0.83 10.37 11.33
N ASN A 66 1.46 9.48 10.55
CA ASN A 66 2.02 9.84 9.25
C ASN A 66 0.95 10.39 8.29
N TYR A 67 -0.21 9.74 8.22
CA TYR A 67 -1.32 10.18 7.39
C TYR A 67 -1.84 11.57 7.80
N ILE A 68 -2.08 11.78 9.10
CA ILE A 68 -2.57 13.07 9.63
C ILE A 68 -1.51 14.17 9.43
N ALA A 69 -0.25 13.88 9.73
CA ALA A 69 0.85 14.83 9.55
C ALA A 69 1.01 15.23 8.08
N TYR A 70 0.87 14.27 7.16
CA TYR A 70 0.87 14.54 5.73
C TYR A 70 -0.30 15.46 5.36
N LEU A 71 -1.54 15.13 5.73
CA LEU A 71 -2.70 15.99 5.43
C LEU A 71 -2.54 17.42 5.95
N ILE A 72 -2.04 17.59 7.19
CA ILE A 72 -1.75 18.92 7.76
C ILE A 72 -0.70 19.64 6.92
N PHE A 73 0.39 18.96 6.55
CA PHE A 73 1.45 19.51 5.70
C PHE A 73 0.92 19.94 4.34
N VAL A 74 0.18 19.08 3.64
CA VAL A 74 -0.31 19.44 2.29
C VAL A 74 -1.33 20.58 2.34
N ARG A 75 -2.13 20.64 3.41
CA ARG A 75 -3.11 21.70 3.65
C ARG A 75 -2.48 23.05 4.02
N SER A 76 -1.41 23.06 4.81
CA SER A 76 -0.76 24.29 5.30
C SER A 76 -0.01 25.03 4.19
N TYR A 77 0.55 24.29 3.22
CA TYR A 77 1.22 24.85 2.05
C TYR A 77 0.28 25.12 0.87
N GLY A 78 -1.04 24.90 1.03
CA GLY A 78 -2.02 25.09 -0.05
C GLY A 78 -1.77 24.24 -1.29
N MET A 79 -1.02 23.13 -1.14
CA MET A 79 -0.56 22.29 -2.25
C MET A 79 -1.65 21.40 -2.83
N VAL A 80 -2.75 21.22 -2.08
CA VAL A 80 -3.85 20.35 -2.48
C VAL A 80 -5.22 20.99 -2.33
N THR A 81 -6.09 20.63 -3.26
CA THR A 81 -7.53 20.91 -3.19
C THR A 81 -8.21 19.99 -2.18
N TRP A 82 -9.43 20.33 -1.76
CA TRP A 82 -10.21 19.48 -0.86
C TRP A 82 -10.49 18.08 -1.42
N ARG A 83 -10.54 17.94 -2.75
CA ARG A 83 -10.73 16.68 -3.46
C ARG A 83 -9.55 15.75 -3.17
N GLN A 84 -8.32 16.23 -3.40
CA GLN A 84 -7.07 15.50 -3.12
C GLN A 84 -6.90 15.02 -1.67
N MET A 85 -7.65 15.56 -0.72
CA MET A 85 -7.61 15.15 0.69
C MET A 85 -8.58 14.01 1.04
N LEU A 86 -9.45 13.58 0.12
CA LEU A 86 -10.34 12.46 0.35
C LEU A 86 -9.56 11.14 0.38
N PRO A 87 -9.79 10.26 1.39
CA PRO A 87 -9.08 8.98 1.55
C PRO A 87 -9.61 7.93 0.56
N LEU A 88 -9.52 8.22 -0.72
CA LEU A 88 -10.09 7.40 -1.80
C LEU A 88 -9.01 6.76 -2.66
N GLN A 89 -7.73 6.96 -2.35
CA GLN A 89 -6.69 6.13 -2.95
C GLN A 89 -6.74 4.73 -2.33
N LEU A 90 -6.45 3.71 -3.14
CA LEU A 90 -6.45 2.32 -2.68
C LEU A 90 -5.49 2.09 -1.51
N CYS A 91 -4.37 2.83 -1.45
CA CYS A 91 -3.42 2.76 -0.34
C CYS A 91 -4.00 3.32 0.97
N ASP A 92 -4.88 4.33 0.93
CA ASP A 92 -5.56 4.84 2.13
C ASP A 92 -6.46 3.75 2.74
N TRP A 93 -7.21 3.06 1.88
CA TRP A 93 -8.05 1.94 2.27
C TRP A 93 -7.20 0.74 2.74
N GLY A 94 -6.11 0.45 2.04
CA GLY A 94 -5.15 -0.57 2.43
C GLY A 94 -4.55 -0.32 3.82
N MET A 95 -4.23 0.93 4.15
CA MET A 95 -3.77 1.34 5.48
C MET A 95 -4.82 1.07 6.56
N VAL A 96 -6.08 1.46 6.32
CA VAL A 96 -7.18 1.20 7.27
C VAL A 96 -7.36 -0.30 7.47
N VAL A 97 -7.41 -1.06 6.38
CA VAL A 97 -7.63 -2.51 6.42
C VAL A 97 -6.49 -3.25 7.13
N VAL A 98 -5.22 -2.89 6.89
CA VAL A 98 -4.09 -3.54 7.59
C VAL A 98 -4.11 -3.22 9.09
N ILE A 99 -4.47 -2.00 9.49
CA ILE A 99 -4.65 -1.64 10.90
C ILE A 99 -5.75 -2.49 11.53
N ILE A 100 -6.91 -2.59 10.87
CA ILE A 100 -8.02 -3.43 11.33
C ILE A 100 -7.58 -4.90 11.43
N ALA A 101 -6.87 -5.42 10.44
CA ALA A 101 -6.36 -6.79 10.45
C ALA A 101 -5.40 -7.05 11.63
N MET A 102 -4.51 -6.10 11.91
CA MET A 102 -3.58 -6.20 13.03
C MET A 102 -4.29 -6.23 14.39
N TRP A 103 -5.26 -5.34 14.60
CA TRP A 103 -5.99 -5.27 15.87
C TRP A 103 -6.97 -6.41 16.06
N THR A 104 -7.72 -6.77 15.02
CA THR A 104 -8.78 -7.79 15.12
C THR A 104 -8.24 -9.21 15.10
N GLY A 105 -7.09 -9.47 14.46
CA GLY A 105 -6.64 -10.83 14.22
C GLY A 105 -7.65 -11.65 13.43
N ASN A 106 -8.31 -11.01 12.48
CA ASN A 106 -9.23 -11.71 11.59
C ASN A 106 -8.55 -12.05 10.27
N GLN A 107 -8.56 -13.33 9.92
CA GLN A 107 -8.07 -13.86 8.65
C GLN A 107 -8.70 -13.14 7.44
N ARG A 108 -9.98 -12.76 7.49
CA ARG A 108 -10.67 -12.07 6.37
C ARG A 108 -10.13 -10.67 6.12
N TRP A 109 -9.87 -9.90 7.19
CA TRP A 109 -9.26 -8.58 7.06
C TRP A 109 -7.81 -8.68 6.60
N PHE A 110 -7.09 -9.71 7.08
CA PHE A 110 -5.75 -10.01 6.59
C PHE A 110 -5.75 -10.30 5.08
N GLU A 111 -6.71 -11.05 4.55
CA GLU A 111 -6.78 -11.34 3.11
C GLU A 111 -6.88 -10.07 2.29
N VAL A 112 -7.78 -9.15 2.66
CA VAL A 112 -7.93 -7.86 1.98
C VAL A 112 -6.62 -7.06 2.11
N ALA A 113 -6.03 -6.98 3.31
CA ALA A 113 -4.76 -6.31 3.54
C ALA A 113 -3.62 -6.91 2.70
N TYR A 114 -3.58 -8.23 2.54
CA TYR A 114 -2.55 -8.93 1.79
C TYR A 114 -2.62 -8.60 0.31
N PHE A 115 -3.79 -8.76 -0.31
CA PHE A 115 -3.94 -8.54 -1.74
C PHE A 115 -3.87 -7.05 -2.12
N TRP A 116 -4.48 -6.15 -1.34
CA TRP A 116 -4.40 -4.71 -1.59
C TRP A 116 -3.04 -4.14 -1.20
N GLY A 117 -2.53 -4.53 -0.04
CA GLY A 117 -1.24 -4.09 0.48
C GLY A 117 -0.11 -4.56 -0.40
N ILE A 118 0.10 -5.87 -0.55
CA ILE A 118 1.22 -6.37 -1.37
C ILE A 118 1.01 -6.03 -2.85
N GLY A 119 -0.21 -6.16 -3.38
CA GLY A 119 -0.47 -5.87 -4.79
C GLY A 119 -0.26 -4.41 -5.17
N GLY A 120 -0.78 -3.47 -4.37
CA GLY A 120 -0.70 -2.04 -4.66
C GLY A 120 0.58 -1.38 -4.16
N THR A 121 0.98 -1.66 -2.92
CA THR A 121 2.06 -0.89 -2.27
C THR A 121 3.46 -1.41 -2.59
N LEU A 122 3.62 -2.67 -3.00
CA LEU A 122 4.93 -3.20 -3.42
C LEU A 122 5.46 -2.45 -4.66
N GLN A 123 4.59 -2.19 -5.64
CA GLN A 123 4.94 -1.39 -6.82
C GLN A 123 5.31 0.05 -6.42
N ALA A 124 4.56 0.65 -5.49
CA ALA A 124 4.88 1.99 -4.98
C ALA A 124 6.24 2.05 -4.28
N VAL A 125 6.67 0.98 -3.61
CA VAL A 125 8.00 0.91 -2.96
C VAL A 125 9.13 0.63 -3.95
N LEU A 126 8.91 -0.18 -4.99
CA LEU A 126 9.98 -0.55 -5.94
C LEU A 126 10.13 0.45 -7.09
N THR A 127 9.01 0.96 -7.61
CA THR A 127 8.96 1.89 -8.75
C THR A 127 8.06 3.09 -8.38
N PRO A 128 8.49 3.91 -7.40
CA PRO A 128 7.69 5.05 -6.94
C PRO A 128 7.54 6.11 -8.03
N ASN A 129 6.33 6.64 -8.18
CA ASN A 129 6.09 7.87 -8.92
C ASN A 129 6.20 9.08 -7.98
N LEU A 130 7.41 9.34 -7.49
CA LEU A 130 7.71 10.40 -6.54
C LEU A 130 8.76 11.35 -7.12
N ARG A 131 8.53 12.66 -7.00
CA ARG A 131 9.46 13.69 -7.49
C ARG A 131 10.50 14.13 -6.45
N PHE A 132 10.17 14.01 -5.17
CA PHE A 132 10.93 14.56 -4.06
C PHE A 132 11.80 13.50 -3.38
N GLY A 133 13.11 13.75 -3.27
CA GLY A 133 14.07 12.88 -2.61
C GLY A 133 14.15 13.11 -1.11
N PHE A 134 14.90 12.25 -0.41
CA PHE A 134 15.24 12.47 1.00
C PHE A 134 16.09 13.74 1.16
N PRO A 135 15.90 14.58 2.20
CA PRO A 135 15.09 14.37 3.41
C PRO A 135 13.66 14.97 3.38
N ASP A 136 13.05 15.14 2.20
CA ASP A 136 11.74 15.77 2.08
C ASP A 136 10.61 15.02 2.83
N LEU A 137 9.70 15.74 3.46
CA LEU A 137 8.56 15.16 4.18
C LEU A 137 7.67 14.30 3.28
N ARG A 138 7.54 14.62 1.99
CA ARG A 138 6.78 13.84 1.01
C ARG A 138 7.44 12.50 0.74
N PHE A 139 8.78 12.45 0.69
CA PHE A 139 9.54 11.20 0.62
C PHE A 139 9.28 10.35 1.86
N ILE A 140 9.49 10.93 3.03
CA ILE A 140 9.36 10.22 4.31
C ILE A 140 7.94 9.68 4.47
N SER A 141 6.94 10.51 4.18
CA SER A 141 5.54 10.14 4.35
C SER A 141 5.08 9.09 3.34
N PHE A 142 5.45 9.25 2.07
CA PHE A 142 5.13 8.29 1.02
C PHE A 142 5.67 6.91 1.39
N PHE A 143 6.97 6.79 1.69
CA PHE A 143 7.55 5.49 2.00
C PHE A 143 7.08 4.93 3.34
N THR A 144 6.83 5.77 4.34
CA THR A 144 6.28 5.31 5.64
C THR A 144 4.91 4.65 5.48
N SER A 145 4.00 5.25 4.71
CA SER A 145 2.68 4.68 4.45
C SER A 145 2.77 3.35 3.71
N HIS A 146 3.52 3.30 2.60
CA HIS A 146 3.57 2.11 1.75
C HIS A 146 4.35 0.97 2.41
N SER A 147 5.53 1.25 2.97
CA SER A 147 6.31 0.26 3.70
C SER A 147 5.57 -0.23 4.94
N GLY A 148 4.90 0.65 5.69
CA GLY A 148 4.14 0.28 6.89
C GLY A 148 3.02 -0.72 6.60
N ILE A 149 2.35 -0.60 5.46
CA ILE A 149 1.35 -1.58 5.01
C ILE A 149 1.98 -2.95 4.76
N ILE A 150 3.08 -3.01 4.00
CA ILE A 150 3.81 -4.26 3.72
C ILE A 150 4.30 -4.90 5.02
N ILE A 151 4.93 -4.10 5.90
CA ILE A 151 5.45 -4.55 7.19
C ILE A 151 4.32 -5.13 8.03
N GLY A 152 3.16 -4.48 8.11
CA GLY A 152 2.00 -4.98 8.86
C GLY A 152 1.47 -6.31 8.33
N VAL A 153 1.35 -6.44 7.01
CA VAL A 153 0.93 -7.70 6.37
C VAL A 153 1.91 -8.83 6.65
N VAL A 154 3.20 -8.62 6.39
CA VAL A 154 4.24 -9.66 6.60
C VAL A 154 4.36 -10.01 8.08
N PHE A 155 4.25 -9.03 8.98
CA PHE A 155 4.24 -9.27 10.42
C PHE A 155 3.10 -10.22 10.84
N LEU A 156 1.88 -10.03 10.31
CA LEU A 156 0.76 -10.94 10.58
C LEU A 156 0.97 -12.35 10.02
N MET A 157 1.57 -12.46 8.82
CA MET A 157 1.96 -13.76 8.27
C MET A 157 2.95 -14.47 9.19
N LEU A 158 3.93 -13.76 9.74
CA LEU A 158 4.98 -14.34 10.57
C LEU A 158 4.50 -14.70 11.98
N ILE A 159 3.69 -13.85 12.62
CA ILE A 159 3.28 -14.05 14.02
C ILE A 159 2.00 -14.88 14.13
N ARG A 160 1.00 -14.60 13.28
CA ARG A 160 -0.30 -15.27 13.35
C ARG A 160 -0.47 -16.38 12.34
N ARG A 161 0.55 -16.63 11.50
CA ARG A 161 0.56 -17.69 10.46
C ARG A 161 -0.59 -17.53 9.46
N TYR A 162 -1.07 -16.31 9.26
CA TYR A 162 -2.08 -16.04 8.25
C TYR A 162 -1.51 -16.17 6.84
N ARG A 163 -2.35 -16.66 5.94
CA ARG A 163 -2.03 -16.85 4.52
C ARG A 163 -3.30 -16.80 3.68
N PRO A 164 -3.23 -16.39 2.40
CA PRO A 164 -4.38 -16.45 1.51
C PRO A 164 -4.79 -17.90 1.18
N TYR A 165 -6.06 -18.06 0.82
CA TYR A 165 -6.71 -19.30 0.39
C TYR A 165 -7.43 -19.07 -0.96
N PRO A 166 -7.86 -20.11 -1.70
CA PRO A 166 -8.50 -19.92 -3.00
C PRO A 166 -9.72 -18.98 -2.94
N MET A 167 -10.59 -19.17 -1.94
CA MET A 167 -11.77 -18.33 -1.76
C MET A 167 -11.45 -16.91 -1.26
N SER A 168 -10.21 -16.65 -0.84
CA SER A 168 -9.75 -15.29 -0.52
C SER A 168 -9.73 -14.42 -1.78
N ILE A 169 -9.41 -14.98 -2.95
CA ILE A 169 -9.42 -14.23 -4.22
C ILE A 169 -10.83 -13.67 -4.49
N VAL A 170 -11.86 -14.52 -4.42
CA VAL A 170 -13.24 -14.11 -4.66
C VAL A 170 -13.69 -13.06 -3.64
N ARG A 171 -13.40 -13.28 -2.35
CA ARG A 171 -13.76 -12.33 -1.30
C ARG A 171 -13.11 -10.96 -1.49
N VAL A 172 -11.82 -10.94 -1.81
CA VAL A 172 -11.11 -9.67 -1.99
C VAL A 172 -11.49 -9.01 -3.31
N PHE A 173 -11.77 -9.79 -4.35
CA PHE A 173 -12.33 -9.26 -5.59
C PHE A 173 -13.65 -8.53 -5.33
N LEU A 174 -14.58 -9.12 -4.55
CA LEU A 174 -15.82 -8.43 -4.16
C LEU A 174 -15.57 -7.14 -3.35
N TRP A 175 -14.56 -7.12 -2.47
CA TRP A 175 -14.16 -5.88 -1.79
C TRP A 175 -13.56 -4.85 -2.74
N SER A 176 -12.80 -5.29 -3.74
CA SER A 176 -12.27 -4.42 -4.80
C SER A 176 -13.38 -3.83 -5.66
N GLU A 177 -14.42 -4.61 -5.98
CA GLU A 177 -15.62 -4.10 -6.67
C GLU A 177 -16.36 -3.06 -5.81
N PHE A 178 -16.47 -3.30 -4.50
CA PHE A 178 -17.05 -2.32 -3.58
C PHE A 178 -16.25 -1.02 -3.55
N TYR A 179 -14.92 -1.10 -3.41
CA TYR A 179 -14.03 0.06 -3.52
C TYR A 179 -14.21 0.76 -4.88
N PHE A 180 -14.21 0.00 -5.97
CA PHE A 180 -14.36 0.52 -7.32
C PHE A 180 -15.64 1.33 -7.49
N VAL A 181 -16.78 0.82 -7.06
CA VAL A 181 -18.06 1.54 -7.16
C VAL A 181 -18.04 2.84 -6.35
N VAL A 182 -17.58 2.77 -5.09
CA VAL A 182 -17.50 3.96 -4.21
C VAL A 182 -16.61 5.03 -4.82
N THR A 183 -15.41 4.63 -5.26
CA THR A 183 -14.39 5.53 -5.81
C THR A 183 -14.82 6.08 -7.16
N LEU A 184 -15.45 5.28 -8.02
CA LEU A 184 -15.97 5.73 -9.31
C LEU A 184 -17.05 6.79 -9.14
N ILE A 185 -17.98 6.60 -8.20
CA ILE A 185 -19.01 7.61 -7.89
C ILE A 185 -18.35 8.90 -7.43
N ALA A 186 -17.41 8.82 -6.49
CA ALA A 186 -16.70 10.00 -6.01
C ALA A 186 -15.90 10.70 -7.12
N ASP A 187 -15.30 9.94 -8.04
CA ASP A 187 -14.61 10.47 -9.20
C ASP A 187 -15.56 11.16 -10.17
N GLN A 188 -16.74 10.61 -10.45
CA GLN A 188 -17.74 11.30 -11.27
C GLN A 188 -18.21 12.62 -10.62
N LEU A 189 -18.33 12.66 -9.30
CA LEU A 189 -18.79 13.86 -8.57
C LEU A 189 -17.70 14.92 -8.41
N THR A 190 -16.44 14.51 -8.26
CA THR A 190 -15.32 15.42 -7.96
C THR A 190 -14.43 15.72 -9.17
N GLY A 191 -14.41 14.84 -10.17
CA GLY A 191 -13.56 14.92 -11.36
C GLY A 191 -12.07 14.74 -11.06
N PHE A 192 -11.66 14.12 -9.94
CA PHE A 192 -10.26 14.08 -9.52
C PHE A 192 -9.43 12.94 -10.13
N ASN A 193 -9.98 11.73 -10.27
CA ASN A 193 -9.32 10.51 -10.78
C ASN A 193 -8.55 9.68 -9.72
N TYR A 194 -9.21 9.32 -8.61
CA TYR A 194 -8.67 8.36 -7.64
C TYR A 194 -8.55 6.97 -8.26
N GLY A 195 -7.45 6.26 -8.01
CA GLY A 195 -7.25 4.93 -8.56
C GLY A 195 -7.24 4.84 -10.09
N PHE A 196 -7.17 5.98 -10.79
CA PHE A 196 -7.14 6.09 -12.25
C PHE A 196 -8.40 5.62 -12.99
N LEU A 197 -9.60 5.75 -12.39
CA LEU A 197 -10.86 5.25 -12.96
C LEU A 197 -11.50 6.14 -14.05
N LEU A 198 -11.11 7.42 -14.12
CA LEU A 198 -11.56 8.35 -15.16
C LEU A 198 -10.64 8.33 -16.37
N HIS A 199 -9.33 8.32 -16.14
CA HIS A 199 -8.31 8.30 -17.17
C HIS A 199 -7.02 7.66 -16.67
N LYS A 200 -6.20 7.20 -17.62
CA LYS A 200 -4.91 6.56 -17.35
C LYS A 200 -3.96 7.47 -16.57
N PRO A 201 -3.04 6.89 -15.78
CA PRO A 201 -1.98 7.65 -15.12
C PRO A 201 -1.04 8.29 -16.15
N GLU A 202 -0.55 9.49 -15.84
CA GLU A 202 0.51 10.15 -16.63
C GLU A 202 1.85 9.40 -16.51
N ALA A 203 2.11 8.81 -15.33
CA ALA A 203 3.30 8.02 -15.11
C ALA A 203 3.20 6.66 -15.80
N PHE A 204 4.33 6.20 -16.34
CA PHE A 204 4.43 4.92 -17.03
C PHE A 204 4.12 3.75 -16.08
N SER A 205 3.13 2.94 -16.44
CA SER A 205 2.62 1.83 -15.65
C SER A 205 1.96 0.79 -16.55
N ILE A 206 1.58 -0.36 -15.98
CA ILE A 206 0.82 -1.40 -16.70
C ILE A 206 -0.50 -0.86 -17.26
N LEU A 207 -1.10 0.14 -16.61
CA LEU A 207 -2.36 0.75 -17.02
C LEU A 207 -2.25 1.50 -18.35
N ASN A 208 -1.04 1.91 -18.75
CA ASN A 208 -0.82 2.60 -20.02
C ASN A 208 -0.97 1.66 -21.23
N PHE A 209 -0.81 0.35 -21.05
CA PHE A 209 -0.99 -0.67 -22.09
C PHE A 209 -2.45 -1.10 -22.31
N LEU A 210 -3.36 -0.66 -21.44
CA LEU A 210 -4.78 -0.97 -21.55
C LEU A 210 -5.45 -0.17 -22.69
N SER A 211 -6.70 -0.48 -23.01
CA SER A 211 -7.50 0.18 -24.02
C SER A 211 -7.66 1.67 -23.75
N ASP A 212 -7.78 2.47 -24.81
CA ASP A 212 -8.16 3.88 -24.71
C ASP A 212 -9.68 4.07 -24.58
N SER A 213 -10.46 3.04 -24.94
CA SER A 213 -11.91 3.06 -24.73
C SER A 213 -12.22 2.85 -23.26
N ARG A 214 -12.79 3.86 -22.61
CA ARG A 214 -13.04 3.84 -21.15
C ARG A 214 -13.80 2.59 -20.65
N PRO A 215 -14.88 2.11 -21.29
CA PRO A 215 -15.55 0.88 -20.85
C PRO A 215 -14.65 -0.36 -20.91
N LEU A 216 -13.84 -0.49 -21.99
CA LEU A 216 -12.88 -1.58 -22.13
C LEU A 216 -11.72 -1.44 -21.13
N TYR A 217 -11.21 -0.23 -20.94
CA TYR A 217 -10.18 0.10 -19.95
C TYR A 217 -10.59 -0.35 -18.54
N LEU A 218 -11.80 -0.01 -18.11
CA LEU A 218 -12.32 -0.42 -16.80
C LEU A 218 -12.44 -1.94 -16.71
N LEU A 219 -13.00 -2.60 -17.73
CA LEU A 219 -13.09 -4.06 -17.77
C LEU A 219 -11.70 -4.73 -17.68
N GLU A 220 -10.72 -4.21 -18.41
CA GLU A 220 -9.34 -4.68 -18.39
C GLU A 220 -8.67 -4.42 -17.04
N MET A 221 -8.98 -3.32 -16.34
CA MET A 221 -8.52 -3.10 -14.97
C MET A 221 -8.98 -4.21 -14.02
N HIS A 222 -10.24 -4.65 -14.10
CA HIS A 222 -10.73 -5.80 -13.32
C HIS A 222 -9.96 -7.08 -13.68
N GLY A 223 -9.71 -7.30 -14.97
CA GLY A 223 -8.90 -8.43 -15.44
C GLY A 223 -7.47 -8.40 -14.90
N VAL A 224 -6.79 -7.25 -14.97
CA VAL A 224 -5.45 -7.05 -14.43
C VAL A 224 -5.44 -7.27 -12.92
N ALA A 225 -6.40 -6.72 -12.17
CA ALA A 225 -6.51 -6.94 -10.73
C ALA A 225 -6.65 -8.44 -10.39
N LEU A 226 -7.48 -9.17 -11.14
CA LEU A 226 -7.64 -10.62 -10.95
C LEU A 226 -6.34 -11.38 -11.26
N LEU A 227 -5.62 -11.02 -12.33
CA LEU A 227 -4.32 -11.60 -12.65
C LEU A 227 -3.29 -11.34 -11.54
N PHE A 228 -3.25 -10.13 -10.98
CA PHE A 228 -2.41 -9.83 -9.82
C PHE A 228 -2.78 -10.69 -8.61
N PHE A 229 -4.07 -10.86 -8.32
CA PHE A 229 -4.51 -11.72 -7.21
C PHE A 229 -4.12 -13.18 -7.43
N LEU A 230 -4.27 -13.70 -8.65
CA LEU A 230 -3.81 -15.05 -8.99
C LEU A 230 -2.29 -15.17 -8.82
N GLY A 231 -1.52 -14.19 -9.28
CA GLY A 231 -0.06 -14.15 -9.11
C GLY A 231 0.37 -14.15 -7.65
N LEU A 232 -0.27 -13.34 -6.81
CA LEU A 232 0.00 -13.29 -5.37
C LEU A 232 -0.41 -14.58 -4.64
N TYR A 233 -1.46 -15.27 -5.11
CA TYR A 233 -1.89 -16.54 -4.53
C TYR A 233 -1.06 -17.74 -5.01
N ALA A 234 -0.46 -17.67 -6.21
CA ALA A 234 0.22 -18.79 -6.86
C ALA A 234 1.26 -19.52 -5.99
N PRO A 235 2.14 -18.84 -5.22
CA PRO A 235 3.12 -19.53 -4.36
C PRO A 235 2.45 -20.46 -3.34
N PHE A 236 1.30 -20.07 -2.78
CA PHE A 236 0.57 -20.86 -1.80
C PHE A 236 -0.13 -22.05 -2.45
N ALA A 237 -0.71 -21.86 -3.63
CA ALA A 237 -1.33 -22.93 -4.39
C ALA A 237 -0.30 -24.01 -4.78
N ILE A 238 0.89 -23.61 -5.24
CA ILE A 238 1.96 -24.54 -5.60
C ILE A 238 2.40 -25.38 -4.39
N VAL A 239 2.63 -24.74 -3.24
CA VAL A 239 3.02 -25.44 -2.00
C VAL A 239 1.95 -26.44 -1.59
N ASP A 240 0.67 -26.05 -1.57
CA ASP A 240 -0.43 -26.94 -1.17
C ASP A 240 -0.56 -28.16 -2.10
N LEU A 241 -0.39 -27.96 -3.41
CA LEU A 241 -0.46 -29.04 -4.40
C LEU A 241 0.69 -30.05 -4.23
N VAL A 242 1.91 -29.57 -3.98
CA VAL A 242 3.08 -30.43 -3.76
C VAL A 242 2.89 -31.24 -2.46
N SER A 243 2.49 -30.59 -1.36
CA SER A 243 2.28 -31.29 -0.08
C SER A 243 1.16 -32.33 -0.13
N LYS A 244 0.08 -32.07 -0.89
CA LYS A 244 -1.01 -33.04 -1.05
C LYS A 244 -0.56 -34.28 -1.85
N LYS A 245 0.31 -34.11 -2.85
CA LYS A 245 0.86 -35.22 -3.65
C LYS A 245 1.73 -36.15 -2.80
N GLU A 246 2.58 -35.60 -1.93
CA GLU A 246 3.41 -36.38 -1.01
C GLU A 246 2.59 -37.20 -0.01
N LEU A 247 1.48 -36.65 0.48
CA LEU A 247 0.56 -37.35 1.39
C LEU A 247 -0.22 -38.48 0.68
N SER A 248 -0.52 -38.33 -0.60
CA SER A 248 -1.23 -39.37 -1.39
C SER A 248 -0.31 -40.49 -1.85
N GLN A 249 1.01 -40.33 -1.74
CA GLN A 249 2.02 -41.34 -2.11
C GLN A 249 2.55 -42.15 -0.90
N LYS A 250 2.17 -41.76 0.32
CA LYS A 250 2.42 -42.52 1.56
C LYS A 250 1.19 -43.35 1.91
#